data_AF-A0A1Z8SIE1-F1
#
_entry.id   AF-A0A1Z8SIE1-F1
#
_cell.length_a   1.000
_cell.length_b   1.000
_cell.length_c   1.000
_cell.angle_alpha   90.00
_cell.angle_beta   90.00
_cell.angle_gamma   90.00
#
_symmetry.space_group_name_H-M   'P 1'
#
loop_
_entity.id
_entity.type
_entity.pdbx_description
1 polymer ?
#
loop_
_entity_poly.entity_id
_entity_poly.type
_entity_poly.pdbx_seq_one_letter_code
_entity_poly.pdbx_strand_id
1 'polypeptide(L)'
;MARDDRSLFHARRFHGGIIRAEKVFPLFSVDELVRTLRLQAMIRGYRYVTRVWVSVGSDTAVPKDQLRHALEQELTGELFETCQITIEAEEGAEIKLDRMEGILVLPKCSS
;
A
#
# COMPACT_ATOMS: atom_id res chain seq x y z
N MET A 1 -36.64 -4.85 29.44
CA MET A 1 -35.78 -5.47 30.48
C MET A 1 -34.84 -6.45 29.79
N ALA A 2 -33.63 -6.54 30.33
CA ALA A 2 -32.38 -7.04 29.74
C ALA A 2 -32.26 -8.55 29.45
N ARG A 3 -31.27 -8.87 28.58
CA ARG A 3 -30.25 -9.98 28.59
C ARG A 3 -30.09 -10.56 27.18
N ASP A 4 -29.02 -10.27 26.43
CA ASP A 4 -27.60 -10.68 26.56
C ASP A 4 -27.35 -12.18 26.37
N ASP A 5 -26.47 -12.43 25.38
CA ASP A 5 -25.42 -13.46 25.33
C ASP A 5 -25.57 -14.74 24.47
N ARG A 6 -24.58 -14.83 23.55
CA ARG A 6 -23.98 -16.01 22.87
C ARG A 6 -24.85 -16.90 21.98
N SER A 7 -24.50 -16.94 20.69
CA SER A 7 -23.39 -17.80 20.23
C SER A 7 -23.32 -17.86 18.68
N LEU A 8 -22.08 -17.88 18.19
CA LEU A 8 -21.65 -18.48 16.91
C LEU A 8 -22.19 -17.88 15.61
N PHE A 9 -21.65 -16.72 15.21
CA PHE A 9 -21.47 -16.48 13.77
C PHE A 9 -19.98 -16.44 13.45
N HIS A 10 -19.54 -17.56 12.88
CA HIS A 10 -18.22 -17.80 12.32
C HIS A 10 -17.70 -16.56 11.61
N ALA A 11 -16.51 -16.10 12.02
CA ALA A 11 -15.67 -15.22 11.22
C ALA A 11 -15.45 -15.90 9.85
N ARG A 12 -16.28 -15.53 8.87
CA ARG A 12 -16.00 -15.89 7.48
C ARG A 12 -14.79 -15.08 7.07
N ARG A 13 -13.64 -15.76 7.06
CA ARG A 13 -12.41 -15.37 6.35
C ARG A 13 -12.80 -14.96 4.93
N PHE A 14 -12.98 -13.67 4.70
CA PHE A 14 -12.96 -13.16 3.35
C PHE A 14 -11.49 -13.08 2.94
N HIS A 15 -11.16 -13.99 2.02
CA HIS A 15 -9.85 -14.14 1.40
C HIS A 15 -9.43 -12.82 0.78
N GLY A 16 -8.17 -12.46 0.99
CA GLY A 16 -7.54 -11.26 0.48
C GLY A 16 -7.86 -11.04 -1.00
N GLY A 17 -8.72 -10.06 -1.25
CA GLY A 17 -8.92 -9.50 -2.58
C GLY A 17 -7.71 -8.65 -2.92
N ILE A 18 -6.66 -9.31 -3.39
CA ILE A 18 -5.47 -8.66 -3.94
C ILE A 18 -5.91 -7.92 -5.21
N ILE A 19 -6.01 -6.59 -5.16
CA ILE A 19 -6.15 -5.78 -6.37
C ILE A 19 -4.74 -5.49 -6.88
N ARG A 20 -4.29 -6.27 -7.88
CA ARG A 20 -3.03 -6.02 -8.58
C ARG A 20 -3.10 -4.67 -9.29
N ALA A 21 -2.13 -3.80 -9.02
CA ALA A 21 -1.98 -2.51 -9.69
C ALA A 21 -0.93 -2.64 -10.79
N GLU A 22 -1.27 -3.25 -11.94
CA GLU A 22 -0.38 -3.21 -13.11
C GLU A 22 -0.51 -1.86 -13.82
N LYS A 23 0.25 -0.86 -13.37
CA LYS A 23 0.64 0.31 -14.19
C LYS A 23 2.02 0.79 -13.76
N VAL A 24 2.99 0.58 -14.65
CA VAL A 24 4.37 1.04 -14.50
C VAL A 24 4.44 2.52 -14.92
N PHE A 25 4.89 3.39 -14.02
CA PHE A 25 5.07 4.84 -14.26
C PHE A 25 6.58 5.20 -14.08
N PRO A 26 7.16 6.08 -14.92
CA PRO A 26 8.61 6.35 -14.95
C PRO A 26 9.08 7.36 -13.88
N LEU A 27 10.36 7.24 -13.51
CA LEU A 27 11.23 8.13 -12.69
C LEU A 27 10.51 8.98 -11.62
N PHE A 28 10.37 8.43 -10.42
CA PHE A 28 9.96 9.21 -9.25
C PHE A 28 11.15 9.66 -8.41
N SER A 29 11.18 10.92 -8.02
CA SER A 29 11.82 11.31 -6.75
C SER A 29 11.08 10.65 -5.57
N VAL A 30 11.72 10.46 -4.41
CA VAL A 30 11.05 9.84 -3.23
C VAL A 30 9.73 10.55 -2.89
N ASP A 31 9.73 11.88 -2.91
CA ASP A 31 8.53 12.71 -2.69
C ASP A 31 7.42 12.41 -3.70
N GLU A 32 7.76 12.29 -4.99
CA GLU A 32 6.77 12.01 -6.03
C GLU A 32 6.20 10.60 -5.92
N LEU A 33 7.03 9.63 -5.49
CA LEU A 33 6.59 8.26 -5.21
C LEU A 33 5.58 8.24 -4.05
N VAL A 34 5.88 8.95 -2.95
CA VAL A 34 5.00 9.08 -1.78
C VAL A 34 3.69 9.75 -2.17
N ARG A 35 3.75 10.83 -2.96
CA ARG A 35 2.56 11.52 -3.46
C ARG A 35 1.71 10.59 -4.34
N THR A 36 2.34 9.83 -5.21
CA THR A 36 1.67 8.85 -6.08
C THR A 36 1.00 7.75 -5.26
N LEU A 37 1.67 7.22 -4.23
CA LEU A 37 1.10 6.24 -3.30
C LEU A 37 -0.16 6.77 -2.61
N ARG A 38 -0.10 7.99 -2.07
CA ARG A 38 -1.25 8.66 -1.43
C ARG A 38 -2.42 8.82 -2.40
N LEU A 39 -2.15 9.33 -3.61
CA LEU A 39 -3.17 9.51 -4.64
C LEU A 39 -3.80 8.18 -5.08
N GLN A 40 -2.99 7.15 -5.33
CA GLN A 40 -3.49 5.83 -5.72
C GLN A 40 -4.36 5.20 -4.62
N ALA A 41 -3.97 5.38 -3.35
CA ALA A 41 -4.73 4.85 -2.22
C ALA A 41 -6.08 5.54 -2.08
N MET A 42 -6.11 6.87 -2.27
CA MET A 42 -7.35 7.67 -2.28
C MET A 42 -8.26 7.27 -3.45
N ILE A 43 -7.73 7.18 -4.67
CA ILE A 43 -8.50 6.81 -5.86
C ILE A 43 -9.14 5.43 -5.69
N ARG A 44 -8.43 4.50 -5.05
CA ARG A 44 -8.92 3.15 -4.76
C ARG A 44 -9.87 3.08 -3.57
N GLY A 45 -9.95 4.11 -2.74
CA GLY A 45 -10.78 4.12 -1.54
C GLY A 45 -10.22 3.29 -0.38
N TYR A 46 -8.90 3.17 -0.28
CA TYR A 46 -8.27 2.47 0.83
C TYR A 46 -8.41 3.26 2.14
N ARG A 47 -8.88 2.58 3.18
CA ARG A 47 -8.81 3.02 4.57
C ARG A 47 -7.37 3.00 5.07
N TYR A 48 -6.69 1.90 4.77
CA TYR A 48 -5.35 1.56 5.21
C TYR A 48 -4.62 0.88 4.05
N VAL A 49 -3.36 1.24 3.83
CA VAL A 49 -2.44 0.55 2.93
C VAL A 49 -1.66 -0.45 3.76
N THR A 50 -1.70 -1.72 3.36
CA THR A 50 -1.10 -2.83 4.12
C THR A 50 0.26 -3.23 3.56
N ARG A 51 0.47 -3.07 2.25
CA ARG A 51 1.74 -3.42 1.62
C ARG A 51 1.97 -2.64 0.33
N VAL A 52 3.22 -2.24 0.11
CA VAL A 52 3.69 -1.61 -1.13
C VAL A 52 4.92 -2.33 -1.63
N TRP A 53 5.03 -2.45 -2.96
CA TRP A 53 6.17 -3.00 -3.67
C TRP A 53 6.74 -1.94 -4.58
N VAL A 54 8.04 -1.70 -4.44
CA VAL A 54 8.76 -0.69 -5.17
C VAL A 54 9.99 -1.33 -5.79
N SER A 55 10.23 -1.11 -7.07
CA SER A 55 11.47 -1.51 -7.73
C SER A 55 12.39 -0.32 -7.83
N VAL A 56 13.66 -0.52 -7.50
CA VAL A 56 14.71 0.48 -7.65
C VAL A 56 15.77 -0.04 -8.60
N GLY A 57 16.09 0.77 -9.60
CA GLY A 57 17.11 0.51 -10.58
C GLY A 57 18.49 0.40 -9.94
N SER A 58 19.24 -0.65 -10.27
CA SER A 58 20.62 -0.84 -9.81
C SER A 58 21.57 0.30 -10.21
N ASP A 59 21.26 1.00 -11.31
CA ASP A 59 22.03 2.14 -11.82
C ASP A 59 21.56 3.48 -11.23
N THR A 60 20.58 3.47 -10.32
CA THR A 60 20.17 4.68 -9.59
C THR A 60 21.22 5.07 -8.55
N ALA A 61 21.33 6.37 -8.29
CA ALA A 61 22.20 6.89 -7.24
C ALA A 61 21.65 6.65 -5.81
N VAL A 62 20.46 6.05 -5.68
CA VAL A 62 19.78 5.85 -4.39
C VAL A 62 19.81 4.36 -4.03
N PRO A 63 20.61 3.95 -3.03
CA PRO A 63 20.61 2.57 -2.55
C PRO A 63 19.23 2.15 -2.03
N LYS A 64 18.88 0.87 -2.22
CA LYS A 64 17.61 0.29 -1.75
C LYS A 64 17.31 0.59 -0.27
N ASP A 65 18.33 0.55 0.59
CA ASP A 65 18.18 0.75 2.03
C ASP A 65 17.91 2.23 2.35
N GLN A 66 18.53 3.14 1.60
CA GLN A 66 18.25 4.57 1.72
C GLN A 66 16.82 4.89 1.25
N LEU A 67 16.38 4.28 0.15
CA LEU A 67 15.00 4.40 -0.33
C LEU A 67 13.99 3.84 0.68
N ARG A 68 14.29 2.68 1.28
CA ARG A 68 13.46 2.09 2.35
C ARG A 68 13.31 3.06 3.51
N HIS A 69 14.42 3.57 4.05
CA HIS A 69 14.37 4.51 5.16
C HIS A 69 13.60 5.78 4.81
N ALA A 70 13.80 6.34 3.62
CA ALA A 70 13.09 7.53 3.20
C ALA A 70 11.58 7.27 3.09
N LEU A 71 11.16 6.14 2.52
CA LEU A 71 9.75 5.75 2.45
C LEU A 71 9.15 5.49 3.84
N GLU A 72 9.88 4.89 4.76
CA GLU A 72 9.42 4.67 6.14
C GLU A 72 9.20 5.98 6.91
N GLN A 73 10.01 7.01 6.64
CA GLN A 73 9.85 8.34 7.24
C GLN A 73 8.67 9.12 6.64
N GLU A 74 8.44 8.98 5.33
CA GLU A 74 7.44 9.79 4.60
C GLU A 74 6.05 9.14 4.55
N LEU A 75 5.97 7.80 4.55
CA LEU A 75 4.73 7.03 4.58
C LEU A 75 4.20 6.93 6.01
N THR A 76 3.86 8.09 6.57
CA THR A 76 3.31 8.23 7.91
C THR A 76 1.83 8.61 7.89
N GLY A 77 1.20 8.44 9.07
CA GLY A 77 -0.21 8.71 9.30
C GLY A 77 -1.08 7.46 9.14
N GLU A 78 -2.36 7.62 9.49
CA GLU A 78 -3.33 6.52 9.59
C GLU A 78 -3.39 5.64 8.34
N LEU A 79 -3.25 6.23 7.15
CA LEU A 79 -3.27 5.50 5.87
C LEU A 79 -2.14 4.47 5.74
N PHE A 80 -0.96 4.69 6.33
CA PHE A 80 0.22 3.86 6.16
C PHE A 80 0.77 3.26 7.47
N GLU A 81 0.07 3.45 8.60
CA GLU A 81 0.54 3.06 9.94
C GLU A 81 0.99 1.59 10.05
N THR A 82 0.36 0.69 9.28
CA THR A 82 0.68 -0.75 9.26
C THR A 82 1.25 -1.22 7.93
N CYS A 83 1.72 -0.28 7.09
CA CYS A 83 2.18 -0.56 5.74
C CYS A 83 3.54 -1.28 5.75
N GLN A 84 3.61 -2.42 5.09
CA GLN A 84 4.87 -3.11 4.84
C GLN A 84 5.47 -2.69 3.50
N ILE A 85 6.72 -2.23 3.51
CA ILE A 85 7.42 -1.79 2.30
C ILE A 85 8.37 -2.89 1.83
N THR A 86 8.14 -3.38 0.61
CA THR A 86 9.02 -4.31 -0.09
C THR A 86 9.73 -3.55 -1.20
N ILE A 87 11.07 -3.62 -1.21
CA ILE A 87 11.88 -2.97 -2.25
C ILE A 87 12.73 -4.03 -2.93
N GLU A 88 12.60 -4.12 -4.25
CA GLU A 88 13.36 -5.03 -5.10
C GLU A 88 14.33 -4.23 -5.98
N ALA A 89 15.50 -4.81 -6.26
CA ALA A 89 16.45 -4.20 -7.18
C ALA A 89 16.17 -4.76 -8.59
N GLU A 90 15.98 -3.87 -9.56
CA GLU A 90 15.78 -4.19 -10.97
C GLU A 90 16.92 -3.58 -11.81
N GLU A 91 17.25 -4.16 -12.97
CA GLU A 91 18.20 -3.55 -13.90
C GLU A 91 17.66 -2.20 -14.43
N GLY A 92 18.53 -1.19 -14.51
CA GLY A 92 18.18 0.14 -15.02
C GLY A 92 18.32 1.25 -13.97
N ALA A 93 17.83 2.44 -14.31
CA ALA A 93 18.07 3.68 -13.54
C ALA A 93 16.77 4.30 -13.00
N GLU A 94 15.73 3.50 -12.73
CA GLU A 94 14.40 3.99 -12.42
C GLU A 94 13.89 3.52 -11.05
N ILE A 95 13.09 4.35 -10.38
CA ILE A 95 12.29 3.95 -9.21
C ILE A 95 10.84 3.81 -9.67
N LYS A 96 10.22 2.65 -9.40
CA LYS A 96 8.88 2.29 -9.88
C LYS A 96 8.00 1.80 -8.72
N LEU A 97 6.73 2.16 -8.74
CA LEU A 97 5.70 1.54 -7.88
C LEU A 97 5.10 0.35 -8.62
N ASP A 98 5.47 -0.87 -8.23
CA ASP A 98 4.99 -2.10 -8.89
C ASP A 98 3.59 -2.48 -8.45
N ARG A 99 3.34 -2.36 -7.15
CA ARG A 99 2.08 -2.81 -6.56
C ARG A 99 1.80 -2.13 -5.24
N MET A 100 0.51 -1.99 -4.96
CA MET A 100 0.01 -1.53 -3.67
C MET A 100 -1.23 -2.32 -3.29
N GLU A 101 -1.30 -2.67 -2.01
CA GLU A 101 -2.44 -3.33 -1.39
C GLU A 101 -2.96 -2.51 -0.22
N GLY A 102 -4.27 -2.54 -0.04
CA GLY A 102 -4.92 -1.89 1.08
C GLY A 102 -6.30 -2.46 1.37
N ILE A 103 -6.82 -2.08 2.53
CA ILE A 103 -8.16 -2.42 3.00
C ILE A 103 -9.10 -1.30 2.57
N LEU A 104 -10.16 -1.64 1.84
CA LEU A 104 -11.16 -0.69 1.35
C LEU A 104 -12.14 -0.30 2.46
N VAL A 105 -12.57 0.96 2.49
CA VAL A 105 -13.87 1.30 3.08
C VAL A 105 -14.91 1.14 1.99
N LEU A 106 -15.59 0.00 1.94
CA LEU A 106 -16.82 -0.04 1.16
C LEU A 106 -17.86 0.77 1.94
N PRO A 107 -18.45 1.84 1.35
CA PRO A 107 -19.69 2.36 1.92
C PRO A 107 -20.67 1.19 1.96
N LYS A 108 -21.41 1.06 3.06
CA LYS A 108 -22.52 0.11 3.12
C LYS A 108 -23.51 0.52 2.04
N CYS A 109 -23.44 -0.10 0.86
CA CYS A 109 -24.55 -0.06 -0.09
C CYS A 109 -25.71 -0.74 0.63
N SER A 110 -26.61 0.07 1.19
CA SER A 110 -27.88 -0.40 1.70
C SER A 110 -28.79 -0.57 0.50
N SER A 111 -29.11 -1.84 0.22
CA SER A 111 -30.17 -2.38 -0.64
C SER A 111 -30.15 -2.08 -2.14
#